data_AF-A0A934RUA0-F1
#
_entry.id   AF-A0A934RUA0-F1
#
_cell.length_a   1.000
_cell.length_b   1.000
_cell.length_c   1.000
_cell.angle_alpha   90.00
_cell.angle_beta   90.00
_cell.angle_gamma   90.00
#
_symmetry.space_group_name_H-M   'P 1'
#
loop_
_entity.id
_entity.type
_entity.pdbx_description
1 polymer ?
#
loop_
_entity_poly.entity_id
_entity_poly.type
_entity_poly.pdbx_seq_one_letter_code
_entity_poly.pdbx_strand_id
1 'polypeptide(L)'
;MLIYLTIVSAACILMAITLLARRIHYLLSGTRTNGEFVGWHTRGLGRPYYHATIRFTDRKGDVHEFVSNIGSSKKREPAATYPVVYTSNAPEKAMHFSLLAYWSPVLAFLAIGAGAAIPVLREYNLIA
;
A
#
# COMPACT_ATOMS: atom_id res chain seq x y z
N MET A 1 26.03 11.76 15.80
CA MET A 1 24.64 11.30 16.08
C MET A 1 23.58 12.14 15.36
N LEU A 2 23.62 13.48 15.45
CA LEU A 2 22.64 14.36 14.79
C LEU A 2 22.64 14.29 13.25
N ILE A 3 23.82 14.19 12.63
CA ILE A 3 23.95 14.03 11.16
C ILE A 3 23.20 12.78 10.69
N TYR A 4 23.34 11.67 11.41
CA TYR A 4 22.62 10.42 11.10
C TYR A 4 21.10 10.60 11.18
N LEU A 5 20.59 11.21 12.26
CA LEU A 5 19.14 11.46 12.41
C LEU A 5 18.60 12.39 11.32
N THR A 6 19.39 13.38 10.91
CA THR A 6 19.03 14.31 9.82
C THR A 6 18.92 13.56 8.49
N ILE A 7 19.90 12.70 8.17
CA ILE A 7 19.90 11.88 6.95
C ILE A 7 18.71 10.91 6.95
N VAL A 8 18.46 10.21 8.07
CA VAL A 8 17.35 9.28 8.21
C VAL A 8 16.00 10.00 8.06
N SER A 9 15.83 11.14 8.73
CA SER A 9 14.62 11.95 8.62
C SER A 9 14.37 12.40 7.18
N ALA A 10 15.39 12.97 6.53
CA ALA A 10 15.29 13.40 5.13
C ALA A 10 14.94 12.23 4.19
N ALA A 11 15.59 11.08 4.36
CA ALA A 11 15.31 9.89 3.56
C ALA A 11 13.88 9.37 3.75
N CYS A 12 13.39 9.29 5.00
CA CYS A 12 12.03 8.87 5.30
C CYS A 12 10.98 9.84 4.74
N ILE A 13 11.19 11.16 4.86
CA ILE A 13 10.30 12.18 4.32
C ILE A 13 10.26 12.11 2.79
N LEU A 14 11.42 12.00 2.13
CA LEU A 14 11.50 11.86 0.68
C LEU A 14 10.78 10.58 0.19
N MET A 15 10.94 9.46 0.90
CA MET A 15 10.24 8.22 0.60
C MET A 15 8.72 8.38 0.79
N ALA A 16 8.28 9.06 1.85
CA ALA A 16 6.85 9.34 2.06
C ALA A 16 6.26 10.18 0.93
N ILE A 17 6.94 11.25 0.51
CA ILE A 17 6.51 12.14 -0.58
C ILE A 17 6.40 11.38 -1.89
N THR A 18 7.41 10.57 -2.24
CA THR A 18 7.40 9.79 -3.49
C THR A 18 6.30 8.74 -3.51
N LEU A 19 6.07 8.04 -2.40
CA LEU A 19 4.94 7.11 -2.25
C LEU A 19 3.60 7.83 -2.33
N LEU A 20 3.47 8.99 -1.69
CA LEU A 20 2.27 9.81 -1.72
C LEU A 20 1.96 10.29 -3.15
N ALA A 21 2.95 10.81 -3.88
CA ALA A 21 2.79 11.27 -5.25
C ALA A 21 2.35 10.12 -6.19
N ARG A 22 2.99 8.95 -6.08
CA ARG A 22 2.55 7.76 -6.83
C ARG A 22 1.12 7.37 -6.50
N ARG A 23 0.75 7.41 -5.22
CA ARG A 23 -0.60 7.06 -4.77
C ARG A 23 -1.65 8.04 -5.28
N ILE A 24 -1.40 9.35 -5.17
CA ILE A 24 -2.28 10.36 -5.75
C ILE A 24 -2.43 10.14 -7.25
N HIS A 25 -1.33 9.87 -7.97
CA HIS A 25 -1.38 9.55 -9.39
C HIS A 25 -2.30 8.34 -9.66
N TYR A 26 -2.13 7.23 -8.93
CA TYR A 26 -2.99 6.04 -9.06
C TYR A 26 -4.45 6.30 -8.68
N LEU A 27 -4.73 7.17 -7.72
CA LEU A 27 -6.10 7.53 -7.35
C LEU A 27 -6.78 8.36 -8.44
N LEU A 28 -6.03 9.20 -9.14
CA LEU A 28 -6.54 10.06 -10.21
C LEU A 28 -6.65 9.33 -11.54
N SER A 29 -5.72 8.42 -11.86
CA SER A 29 -5.70 7.67 -13.13
C SER A 29 -6.31 6.27 -13.05
N GLY A 30 -6.63 5.80 -11.85
CA GLY A 30 -7.13 4.46 -11.60
C GLY A 30 -8.61 4.31 -11.88
N THR A 31 -8.97 3.29 -12.65
CA THR A 31 -10.33 2.81 -12.79
C THR A 31 -10.68 1.92 -11.60
N ARG A 32 -11.89 2.09 -11.06
CA ARG A 32 -12.44 1.28 -9.97
C ARG A 32 -13.43 0.27 -10.53
N THR A 33 -13.30 -0.97 -10.11
CA THR A 33 -14.26 -2.04 -10.41
C THR A 33 -14.40 -2.95 -9.19
N ASN A 34 -15.40 -3.83 -9.22
CA ASN A 34 -15.54 -4.86 -8.20
C ASN A 34 -14.99 -6.17 -8.76
N GLY A 35 -14.18 -6.84 -7.94
CA GLY A 35 -13.70 -8.19 -8.19
C GLY A 35 -14.40 -9.20 -7.28
N GLU A 36 -14.35 -10.45 -7.70
CA GLU A 36 -14.92 -11.60 -7.02
C GLU A 36 -13.81 -12.49 -6.48
N PHE A 37 -14.11 -13.16 -5.36
CA PHE A 37 -13.20 -14.14 -4.79
C PHE A 37 -13.22 -15.43 -5.60
N VAL A 38 -12.05 -15.90 -6.04
CA VAL A 38 -11.91 -17.18 -6.76
C VAL A 38 -11.28 -18.27 -5.90
N GLY A 39 -10.39 -17.90 -4.99
CA GLY A 39 -9.69 -18.88 -4.18
C GLY A 39 -8.64 -18.29 -3.25
N TRP A 40 -8.01 -19.16 -2.47
CA TRP A 40 -6.91 -18.79 -1.58
C TRP A 40 -5.58 -19.17 -2.22
N HIS A 41 -4.68 -18.20 -2.32
CA HIS A 41 -3.28 -18.41 -2.61
C HIS A 41 -2.48 -18.42 -1.30
N THR A 42 -1.71 -19.47 -1.06
CA THR A 42 -0.96 -19.64 0.19
C THR A 42 0.52 -19.30 -0.01
N ARG A 43 1.10 -18.46 0.86
CA ARG A 43 2.53 -18.12 0.87
C ARG A 43 3.12 -18.18 2.27
N GLY A 44 4.44 -18.35 2.37
CA GLY A 44 5.20 -18.31 3.63
C GLY A 44 5.96 -19.60 3.94
N LEU A 45 7.21 -19.48 4.40
CA LEU A 45 7.97 -20.61 4.96
C LEU A 45 7.52 -20.84 6.41
N GLY A 46 6.97 -22.00 6.71
CA GLY A 46 6.62 -22.45 8.07
C GLY A 46 5.20 -22.10 8.53
N ARG A 47 4.76 -20.85 8.40
CA ARG A 47 3.37 -20.45 8.70
C ARG A 47 2.63 -20.02 7.43
N PRO A 48 1.56 -20.72 7.01
CA PRO A 48 0.83 -20.35 5.81
C PRO A 48 0.08 -19.03 6.03
N TYR A 49 0.35 -18.06 5.16
CA TYR A 49 -0.46 -16.87 4.98
C TYR A 49 -1.38 -17.07 3.79
N TYR A 50 -2.66 -16.84 4.01
CA TYR A 50 -3.72 -16.98 3.01
C TYR A 50 -3.99 -15.61 2.39
N HIS A 51 -3.77 -15.51 1.09
CA HIS A 51 -4.03 -14.34 0.27
C HIS A 51 -5.23 -14.63 -0.63
N ALA A 52 -6.18 -13.71 -0.72
CA ALA A 52 -7.32 -13.88 -1.61
C ALA A 52 -6.87 -13.70 -3.08
N THR A 53 -7.20 -14.66 -3.93
CA THR A 53 -7.16 -14.50 -5.39
C THR A 53 -8.46 -13.85 -5.84
N ILE A 54 -8.34 -12.71 -6.49
CA ILE A 54 -9.46 -11.87 -6.91
C ILE A 54 -9.49 -11.86 -8.43
N ARG A 55 -10.66 -12.14 -9.00
CA ARG A 55 -10.95 -12.02 -10.43
C ARG A 55 -11.76 -10.76 -10.68
N PHE A 56 -11.42 -10.00 -11.71
CA PHE A 56 -12.20 -8.86 -12.14
C PHE A 56 -12.26 -8.78 -13.66
N THR A 57 -13.26 -8.08 -14.16
CA THR A 57 -13.39 -7.78 -15.60
C THR A 57 -12.99 -6.32 -15.80
N ASP A 58 -12.08 -6.08 -16.76
CA ASP A 58 -11.67 -4.74 -17.11
C ASP A 58 -12.70 -4.02 -18.01
N ARG A 59 -12.41 -2.78 -18.38
CA ARG A 59 -13.31 -1.97 -19.22
C ARG A 59 -13.43 -2.50 -20.66
N LYS A 60 -12.49 -3.29 -21.13
CA LYS A 60 -12.51 -3.92 -22.47
C LYS A 60 -13.27 -5.24 -22.48
N GLY A 61 -13.63 -5.75 -21.30
CA GLY A 61 -14.29 -7.05 -21.14
C GLY A 61 -13.30 -8.19 -20.90
N ASP A 62 -12.00 -7.90 -20.78
CA ASP A 62 -11.00 -8.92 -20.51
C ASP A 62 -11.03 -9.29 -19.02
N VAL A 63 -10.93 -10.58 -18.74
CA VAL A 63 -10.95 -11.13 -17.38
C VAL A 63 -9.52 -11.26 -16.86
N HIS A 64 -9.28 -10.69 -15.68
CA HIS A 64 -7.96 -10.68 -15.03
C HIS A 64 -8.05 -11.30 -13.64
N GLU A 65 -7.00 -11.98 -13.23
CA GLU A 65 -6.85 -12.52 -11.88
C GLU A 65 -5.57 -12.02 -11.24
N PHE A 66 -5.65 -11.64 -9.96
CA PHE A 66 -4.48 -11.25 -9.19
C PHE A 66 -4.59 -11.72 -7.74
N VAL A 67 -3.44 -11.87 -7.09
CA VAL A 67 -3.36 -12.23 -5.68
C VAL A 67 -3.29 -10.96 -4.84
N SER A 68 -4.21 -10.80 -3.89
CA SER A 68 -4.22 -9.68 -2.94
C SER A 68 -2.95 -9.68 -2.08
N ASN A 69 -2.30 -8.52 -1.98
CA ASN A 69 -1.16 -8.32 -1.07
C ASN A 69 -1.57 -8.40 0.41
N ILE A 70 -2.86 -8.26 0.70
CA ILE A 70 -3.39 -8.41 2.06
C ILE A 70 -3.60 -9.90 2.31
N GLY A 71 -2.75 -10.46 3.18
CA GLY A 71 -2.83 -11.84 3.65
C GLY A 71 -3.28 -11.94 5.10
N SER A 72 -3.73 -13.12 5.50
CA SER A 72 -4.11 -13.43 6.88
C SER A 72 -3.51 -14.78 7.29
N SER A 73 -3.11 -14.92 8.55
CA SER A 73 -2.62 -16.20 9.11
C SER A 73 -3.72 -17.26 9.27
N LYS A 74 -4.99 -16.85 9.14
CA LYS A 74 -6.17 -17.72 9.11
C LYS A 74 -6.98 -17.42 7.86
N LYS A 75 -7.62 -18.45 7.28
CA LYS A 75 -8.64 -18.25 6.23
C LYS A 75 -9.78 -17.42 6.83
N ARG A 76 -10.02 -16.24 6.26
CA ARG A 76 -11.16 -15.40 6.63
C ARG A 76 -12.35 -15.76 5.75
N GLU A 77 -13.55 -15.39 6.17
CA GLU A 77 -14.69 -15.47 5.25
C GLU A 77 -14.45 -14.51 4.07
N PRO A 78 -14.65 -14.98 2.82
CA PRO A 78 -14.50 -14.12 1.67
C PRO A 78 -15.58 -13.04 1.68
N ALA A 79 -15.18 -11.78 1.42
CA ALA A 79 -16.14 -10.70 1.20
C ALA A 79 -16.95 -10.96 -0.08
N ALA A 80 -18.19 -10.47 -0.12
CA ALA A 80 -19.05 -10.59 -1.31
C ALA A 80 -18.46 -9.90 -2.54
N THR A 81 -17.77 -8.79 -2.35
CA THR A 81 -17.09 -8.02 -3.40
C THR A 81 -15.81 -7.41 -2.88
N TYR A 82 -14.78 -7.40 -3.73
CA TYR A 82 -13.49 -6.80 -3.45
C TYR A 82 -13.31 -5.55 -4.33
N PRO A 83 -13.18 -4.35 -3.77
CA PRO A 83 -12.92 -3.16 -4.58
C PRO A 83 -11.53 -3.28 -5.20
N VAL A 84 -11.46 -3.23 -6.52
CA VAL A 84 -10.23 -3.32 -7.31
C VAL A 84 -9.95 -1.97 -7.95
N VAL A 85 -8.70 -1.53 -7.86
CA VAL A 85 -8.19 -0.36 -8.59
C VAL A 85 -7.13 -0.84 -9.58
N TYR A 86 -7.26 -0.42 -10.83
CA TYR A 86 -6.29 -0.72 -11.88
C TYR A 86 -6.13 0.47 -12.83
N THR A 87 -5.00 0.57 -13.51
CA THR A 87 -4.80 1.57 -14.57
C THR A 87 -5.14 0.96 -15.92
N SER A 88 -5.85 1.68 -16.80
CA SER A 88 -6.26 1.16 -18.11
C SER A 88 -5.11 0.72 -19.02
N ASN A 89 -3.91 1.27 -18.82
CA ASN A 89 -2.70 0.90 -19.57
C ASN A 89 -1.97 -0.33 -19.01
N ALA A 90 -2.32 -0.77 -17.79
CA ALA A 90 -1.66 -1.87 -17.09
C ALA A 90 -2.64 -2.57 -16.12
N PRO A 91 -3.67 -3.29 -16.64
CA PRO A 91 -4.63 -4.01 -15.81
C PRO A 91 -3.98 -5.11 -14.95
N GLU A 92 -2.84 -5.67 -15.39
CA GLU A 92 -2.06 -6.65 -14.65
C GLU A 92 -1.48 -6.12 -13.33
N LYS A 93 -1.43 -4.80 -13.16
CA LYS A 93 -1.01 -4.13 -11.92
C LYS A 93 -2.18 -3.78 -11.01
N ALA A 94 -3.31 -4.50 -11.15
CA ALA A 94 -4.47 -4.33 -10.30
C ALA A 94 -4.14 -4.58 -8.82
N MET A 95 -4.82 -3.82 -7.96
CA MET A 95 -4.68 -3.93 -6.52
C MET A 95 -6.02 -3.93 -5.84
N HIS A 96 -6.14 -4.73 -4.78
CA HIS A 96 -7.25 -4.66 -3.86
C HIS A 96 -7.16 -3.36 -3.05
N PHE A 97 -8.18 -2.51 -3.18
CA PHE A 97 -8.22 -1.22 -2.52
C PHE A 97 -8.68 -1.37 -1.07
N SER A 98 -7.73 -1.28 -0.14
CA SER A 98 -8.00 -1.09 1.28
C SER A 98 -7.43 0.23 1.72
N LEU A 99 -8.27 1.14 2.21
CA LEU A 99 -7.83 2.47 2.66
C LEU A 99 -6.63 2.36 3.62
N LEU A 100 -6.72 1.45 4.60
CA LEU A 100 -5.67 1.29 5.60
C LEU A 100 -4.34 0.82 4.99
N ALA A 101 -4.36 -0.25 4.17
CA ALA A 101 -3.16 -0.74 3.50
C ALA A 101 -2.62 0.28 2.47
N TYR A 102 -3.53 1.05 1.88
CA TYR A 102 -3.23 2.07 0.90
C TYR A 102 -2.66 3.35 1.51
N TRP A 103 -2.79 3.61 2.82
CA TRP A 103 -2.20 4.78 3.46
C TRP A 103 -1.08 4.43 4.45
N SER A 104 -1.05 3.20 4.98
CA SER A 104 -0.15 2.83 6.07
C SER A 104 1.35 3.02 5.79
N PRO A 105 1.92 2.69 4.60
CA PRO A 105 3.34 2.99 4.34
C PRO A 105 3.67 4.49 4.41
N VAL A 106 2.84 5.35 3.80
CA VAL A 106 3.06 6.81 3.80
C VAL A 106 3.03 7.34 5.23
N LEU A 107 2.03 6.93 6.01
CA LEU A 107 1.90 7.34 7.41
C LEU A 107 3.07 6.82 8.26
N ALA A 108 3.52 5.59 8.03
CA ALA A 108 4.67 5.02 8.74
C ALA A 108 5.96 5.79 8.46
N PHE A 109 6.26 6.10 7.20
CA PHE A 109 7.44 6.88 6.84
C PHE A 109 7.38 8.31 7.36
N LEU A 110 6.20 8.96 7.34
CA LEU A 110 6.02 10.27 7.95
C LEU A 110 6.22 10.24 9.46
N ALA A 111 5.67 9.24 10.15
CA ALA A 111 5.82 9.11 11.60
C ALA A 111 7.29 8.89 12.01
N ILE A 112 8.00 8.02 11.30
CA ILE A 112 9.44 7.77 11.54
C ILE A 112 10.26 9.02 11.22
N GLY A 113 9.99 9.68 10.08
CA GLY A 113 10.69 10.88 9.65
C GLY A 113 10.49 12.06 10.62
N ALA A 114 9.26 12.28 11.08
CA ALA A 114 8.93 13.29 12.07
C ALA A 114 9.56 12.97 13.44
N GLY A 115 9.49 11.72 13.88
CA GLY A 115 10.13 11.28 15.13
C GLY A 115 11.64 11.52 15.14
N ALA A 116 12.32 11.25 14.02
CA ALA A 116 13.75 11.53 13.87
C ALA A 116 14.07 13.03 13.77
N ALA A 117 13.14 13.87 13.30
CA ALA A 117 13.32 15.31 13.15
C ALA A 117 13.22 16.06 14.49
N ILE A 118 12.38 15.62 15.42
CA ILE A 118 12.16 16.29 16.72
C ILE A 118 13.47 16.62 17.47
N PRO A 119 14.40 15.66 17.72
CA PRO A 119 15.65 15.98 18.43
C PRO A 119 16.55 16.94 17.64
N VAL A 120 16.51 16.89 16.30
CA VAL A 120 17.27 17.80 15.45
C VAL A 120 16.71 19.22 15.55
N LEU A 121 15.38 19.38 15.50
CA LEU A 121 14.71 20.67 15.58
C LEU A 121 14.88 21.33 16.97
N ARG A 122 14.90 20.53 18.04
CA ARG A 122 15.20 21.03 19.40
C ARG A 122 16.62 21.57 19.52
N GLU A 123 17.60 20.87 18.96
CA GLU A 123 19.00 21.31 18.99
C GLU A 123 19.19 22.67 18.29
N TYR A 124 18.48 22.90 17.18
CA TYR A 124 18.52 24.17 16.44
C TYR A 124 17.60 25.26 17.02
N ASN A 125 16.97 25.04 18.19
CA ASN A 125 15.99 25.95 18.80
C ASN A 125 14.84 26.37 17.87
N LEU A 126 14.46 25.50 16.93
CA LEU A 126 13.37 25.74 15.99
C LEU A 126 11.99 25.40 16.59
N ILE A 127 11.97 24.56 17.63
CA ILE A 127 10.78 24.17 18.39
C ILE A 127 11.12 24.14 19.89
N ALA A 128 10.14 24.52 20.72
CA ALA A 128 10.25 24.54 22.19
C ALA A 128 10.00 23.16 22.83
#